data_AF-W5SGA5-F1
#
_entry.id   AF-W5SGA5-F1
#
_cell.length_a   1.000
_cell.length_b   1.000
_cell.length_c   1.000
_cell.angle_alpha   90.00
_cell.angle_beta   90.00
_cell.angle_gamma   90.00
#
_symmetry.space_group_name_H-M   'P 1'
#
loop_
_entity.id
_entity.type
_entity.pdbx_description
1 polymer ?
#
loop_
_entity_poly.entity_id
_entity_poly.type
_entity_poly.pdbx_seq_one_letter_code
_entity_poly.pdbx_strand_id
1 'polypeptide(L)'
;MTALEGKARLSSVLKAKVTVAKTSCESFSNELKTEHIDFGKEDAGDDNAKAALLVTNATKNKGVTELESLNTAVDKLLQCLQCFVAKDAHLKQQLKSL
;
A
#
# COMPACT_ATOMS: atom_id res chain seq x y z
N MET A 1 -0.84 -8.78 -0.06
CA MET A 1 -1.74 -8.40 -1.18
C MET A 1 -2.02 -9.52 -2.18
N THR A 2 -1.32 -10.66 -2.11
CA THR A 2 -1.48 -11.83 -3.00
C THR A 2 -2.91 -12.34 -3.14
N ALA A 3 -3.68 -12.37 -2.04
CA ALA A 3 -5.08 -12.80 -2.08
C ALA A 3 -5.97 -11.89 -2.94
N LEU A 4 -5.69 -10.58 -3.00
CA LEU A 4 -6.42 -9.65 -3.87
C LEU A 4 -5.99 -9.83 -5.32
N GLU A 5 -4.68 -9.93 -5.57
CA GLU A 5 -4.14 -10.12 -6.93
C GLU A 5 -4.69 -11.38 -7.62
N GLY A 6 -4.90 -12.46 -6.85
CA GLY A 6 -5.48 -13.72 -7.34
C GLY A 6 -7.00 -13.72 -7.55
N LYS A 7 -7.72 -12.60 -7.33
CA LYS A 7 -9.18 -12.57 -7.53
C LYS A 7 -9.55 -12.52 -9.02
N ALA A 8 -10.23 -13.56 -9.48
CA ALA A 8 -10.64 -13.73 -10.89
C ALA A 8 -11.48 -12.58 -11.47
N ARG A 9 -12.26 -11.87 -10.64
CA ARG A 9 -13.22 -10.83 -11.08
C ARG A 9 -12.72 -9.38 -10.95
N LEU A 10 -11.41 -9.16 -10.75
CA LEU A 10 -10.87 -7.79 -10.76
C LEU A 10 -10.79 -7.24 -12.19
N SER A 11 -11.22 -6.00 -12.38
CA SER A 11 -10.97 -5.25 -13.62
C SER A 11 -9.46 -5.07 -13.85
N SER A 12 -9.04 -4.87 -15.10
CA SER A 12 -7.63 -4.62 -15.43
C SER A 12 -7.05 -3.42 -14.67
N VAL A 13 -7.82 -2.34 -14.55
CA VAL A 13 -7.46 -1.14 -13.79
C VAL A 13 -7.21 -1.47 -12.32
N LEU A 14 -8.11 -2.24 -11.70
CA LEU A 14 -8.00 -2.59 -10.28
C LEU A 14 -6.84 -3.57 -10.04
N LYS A 15 -6.62 -4.52 -10.95
CA LYS A 15 -5.44 -5.41 -10.93
C LYS A 15 -4.14 -4.61 -10.96
N ALA A 16 -4.02 -3.63 -11.86
CA ALA A 16 -2.82 -2.79 -11.93
C ALA A 16 -2.56 -2.04 -10.62
N LYS A 17 -3.60 -1.50 -9.97
CA LYS A 17 -3.45 -0.85 -8.66
C LYS A 17 -3.05 -1.82 -7.54
N VAL A 18 -3.60 -3.03 -7.54
CA VAL A 18 -3.21 -4.09 -6.61
C VAL A 18 -1.75 -4.50 -6.81
N THR A 19 -1.29 -4.64 -8.06
CA THR A 19 0.11 -4.95 -8.36
C THR A 19 1.06 -3.86 -7.85
N VAL A 20 0.74 -2.58 -8.11
CA VAL A 20 1.56 -1.46 -7.61
C VAL A 20 1.65 -1.47 -6.09
N ALA A 21 0.52 -1.60 -5.38
CA ALA A 21 0.52 -1.65 -3.92
C ALA A 21 1.23 -2.89 -3.38
N LYS A 22 1.14 -4.04 -4.06
CA LYS A 22 1.89 -5.26 -3.72
C LYS A 22 3.39 -5.03 -3.86
N THR A 23 3.85 -4.50 -4.99
CA THR A 23 5.27 -4.21 -5.23
C THR A 23 5.82 -3.23 -4.19
N SER A 24 5.09 -2.15 -3.86
CA SER A 24 5.51 -1.24 -2.79
C SER A 24 5.57 -1.92 -1.42
N CYS A 25 4.67 -2.85 -1.13
CA CYS A 25 4.70 -3.64 0.11
C CYS A 25 5.91 -4.58 0.16
N GLU A 26 6.28 -5.19 -0.98
CA GLU A 26 7.47 -6.03 -1.10
C GLU A 26 8.74 -5.20 -0.95
N SER A 27 8.82 -4.02 -1.58
CA SER A 27 9.92 -3.07 -1.40
C SER A 27 10.11 -2.67 0.06
N PHE A 28 9.03 -2.26 0.73
CA PHE A 28 9.08 -1.92 2.16
C PHE A 28 9.55 -3.09 3.03
N SER A 29 8.99 -4.29 2.82
CA SER A 29 9.42 -5.48 3.56
C SER A 29 10.87 -5.86 3.29
N ASN A 30 11.36 -5.67 2.07
CA ASN A 30 12.75 -5.96 1.72
C ASN A 30 13.70 -4.96 2.34
N GLU A 31 13.35 -3.67 2.37
CA GLU A 31 14.16 -2.64 3.02
C GLU A 31 14.36 -2.96 4.51
N LEU A 32 13.27 -3.29 5.23
CA LEU A 32 13.36 -3.68 6.63
C LEU A 32 14.24 -4.93 6.87
N LYS A 33 14.31 -5.85 5.90
CA LYS A 33 15.18 -7.03 5.98
C LYS A 33 16.64 -6.68 5.70
N THR A 34 16.91 -5.79 4.76
CA THR A 34 18.27 -5.31 4.48
C THR A 34 18.87 -4.65 5.71
N GLU A 35 18.08 -3.82 6.40
CA GLU A 35 18.44 -3.08 7.61
C GLU A 35 18.48 -3.94 8.90
N HIS A 36 18.51 -5.28 8.78
CA HIS A 36 18.51 -6.21 9.93
C HIS A 36 19.65 -5.98 10.93
N ILE A 37 20.78 -5.39 10.53
CA ILE A 37 21.88 -5.08 11.44
C ILE A 37 21.45 -4.01 12.45
N ASP A 38 20.71 -3.01 11.98
CA ASP A 38 20.27 -1.89 12.80
C ASP A 38 19.01 -2.21 13.64
N PHE A 39 18.18 -3.15 13.18
CA PHE A 39 16.95 -3.57 13.87
C PHE A 39 17.06 -4.85 14.68
N GLY A 40 17.98 -5.74 14.32
CA GLY A 40 18.13 -7.08 14.90
C GLY A 40 19.12 -7.17 16.07
N LYS A 41 19.63 -6.01 16.53
CA LYS A 41 20.57 -5.92 17.65
C LYS A 41 19.85 -5.66 18.98
N GLU A 42 20.47 -6.07 20.08
CA GLU A 42 19.91 -5.95 21.45
C GLU A 42 19.58 -4.50 21.82
N ASP A 43 20.38 -3.55 21.33
CA ASP A 43 20.28 -2.11 21.57
C ASP A 43 19.68 -1.35 20.35
N ALA A 44 18.71 -1.95 19.65
CA ALA A 44 18.01 -1.27 18.57
C ALA A 44 17.43 0.07 19.05
N GLY A 45 17.84 1.17 18.39
CA GLY A 45 17.56 2.51 18.85
C GLY A 45 16.31 3.14 18.22
N ASP A 46 15.69 4.05 18.97
CA ASP A 46 14.50 4.80 18.55
C ASP A 46 14.70 5.54 17.22
N ASP A 47 15.87 6.11 16.97
CA ASP A 47 16.14 6.88 15.75
C ASP A 47 16.10 5.99 14.50
N ASN A 48 16.59 4.75 14.60
CA ASN A 48 16.49 3.77 13.53
C ASN A 48 15.03 3.36 13.30
N ALA A 49 14.28 3.09 14.38
CA ALA A 49 12.86 2.74 14.28
C ALA A 49 12.03 3.87 13.65
N LYS A 50 12.29 5.13 14.02
CA LYS A 50 11.65 6.31 13.42
C LYS A 50 11.99 6.45 11.94
N ALA A 51 13.25 6.22 11.54
CA ALA A 51 13.67 6.27 10.15
C ALA A 51 13.05 5.17 9.26
N ALA A 52 12.45 4.15 9.87
CA ALA A 52 11.75 3.06 9.21
C ALA A 52 10.22 3.23 9.18
N LEU A 53 9.63 3.75 10.27
CA LEU A 53 8.17 3.68 10.50
C LEU A 53 7.48 5.04 10.67
N LEU A 54 8.21 6.11 11.03
CA LEU A 54 7.63 7.41 11.31
C LEU A 54 7.73 8.32 10.09
N VAL A 55 6.64 8.47 9.35
CA VAL A 55 6.57 9.29 8.12
C VAL A 55 6.91 10.77 8.32
N THR A 56 6.77 11.28 9.55
CA THR A 56 7.13 12.66 9.91
C THR A 56 8.58 12.80 10.39
N ASN A 57 9.35 11.72 10.46
CA ASN A 57 10.75 11.77 10.86
C ASN A 57 11.59 12.53 9.83
N ALA A 58 12.62 13.22 10.32
CA ALA A 58 13.54 13.94 9.44
C ALA A 58 14.39 12.98 8.59
N THR A 59 14.87 11.90 9.20
CA THR A 59 15.65 10.85 8.53
C THR A 59 14.71 9.75 8.03
N LYS A 60 14.80 9.35 6.76
CA LYS A 60 13.82 8.45 6.10
C LYS A 60 14.45 7.28 5.33
N ASN A 61 15.70 6.97 5.64
CA ASN A 61 16.57 6.08 4.85
C ASN A 61 16.55 4.62 5.29
N LYS A 62 15.56 4.18 6.08
CA LYS A 62 15.47 2.79 6.57
C LYS A 62 14.08 2.17 6.39
N GLY A 63 13.29 2.69 5.46
CA GLY A 63 11.94 2.19 5.17
C GLY A 63 10.85 3.26 5.07
N VAL A 64 11.05 4.48 5.60
CA VAL A 64 10.00 5.52 5.50
C VAL A 64 9.72 5.89 4.05
N THR A 65 10.73 5.95 3.19
CA THR A 65 10.54 6.25 1.75
C THR A 65 9.64 5.20 1.07
N GLU A 66 9.86 3.93 1.38
CA GLU A 66 9.08 2.80 0.88
C GLU A 66 7.68 2.78 1.51
N LEU A 67 7.56 3.13 2.79
CA LEU A 67 6.29 3.24 3.50
C LEU A 67 5.39 4.35 2.93
N GLU A 68 5.95 5.52 2.61
CA GLU A 68 5.23 6.61 1.94
C GLU A 68 4.74 6.19 0.54
N SER A 69 5.58 5.45 -0.19
CA SER A 69 5.22 4.88 -1.49
C SER A 69 4.09 3.86 -1.35
N LEU A 70 4.15 2.99 -0.34
CA LEU A 70 3.10 2.02 -0.02
C LEU A 70 1.79 2.72 0.36
N ASN A 71 1.82 3.72 1.25
CA ASN A 71 0.64 4.50 1.62
C ASN A 71 -0.01 5.14 0.40
N THR A 72 0.79 5.79 -0.46
CA THR A 72 0.31 6.38 -1.71
C THR A 72 -0.34 5.35 -2.64
N ALA A 73 0.25 4.16 -2.75
CA ALA A 73 -0.28 3.09 -3.59
C ALA A 73 -1.61 2.53 -3.05
N VAL A 74 -1.71 2.35 -1.74
CA VAL A 74 -2.93 1.88 -1.05
C VAL A 74 -4.05 2.92 -1.14
N ASP A 75 -3.74 4.20 -0.97
CA ASP A 75 -4.72 5.29 -1.12
C ASP A 75 -5.31 5.32 -2.53
N LYS A 76 -4.44 5.22 -3.56
CA LYS A 76 -4.88 5.17 -4.96
C LYS A 76 -5.73 3.92 -5.24
N LEU A 77 -5.40 2.79 -4.62
CA LEU A 77 -6.22 1.57 -4.72
C LEU A 77 -7.59 1.77 -4.08
N LEU A 78 -7.67 2.37 -2.89
CA LEU A 78 -8.91 2.64 -2.18
C LEU A 78 -9.80 3.61 -2.94
N GLN A 79 -9.25 4.72 -3.45
CA GLN A 79 -9.98 5.68 -4.28
C GLN A 79 -10.56 5.01 -5.53
N CYS A 80 -9.78 4.13 -6.17
CA CYS A 80 -10.25 3.38 -7.33
C CYS A 80 -11.45 2.49 -6.98
N LEU A 81 -11.38 1.75 -5.87
CA LEU A 81 -12.47 0.90 -5.38
C LEU A 81 -13.73 1.72 -5.08
N GLN A 82 -13.59 2.85 -4.39
CA GLN A 82 -14.71 3.74 -4.08
C GLN A 82 -15.40 4.25 -5.36
N CYS A 83 -14.64 4.64 -6.38
CA CYS A 83 -15.18 5.03 -7.68
C CYS A 83 -15.95 3.90 -8.38
N PHE A 84 -15.46 2.65 -8.30
CA PHE A 84 -16.18 1.49 -8.86
C PHE A 84 -17.50 1.24 -8.14
N VAL A 85 -17.52 1.29 -6.81
CA VAL A 85 -18.74 1.09 -6.01
C VAL A 85 -19.77 2.19 -6.27
N ALA A 86 -19.34 3.46 -6.35
CA ALA A 86 -20.23 4.58 -6.64
C ALA A 86 -20.89 4.47 -8.03
N LYS A 87 -20.13 4.05 -9.05
CA LYS A 87 -20.67 3.81 -10.40
C LYS A 87 -21.68 2.69 -10.44
N ASP A 88 -21.42 1.58 -9.75
CA ASP A 88 -22.34 0.45 -9.65
C ASP A 88 -23.67 0.84 -8.96
N ALA A 89 -23.59 1.63 -7.89
CA ALA A 89 -24.77 2.15 -7.19
C ALA A 89 -25.61 3.07 -8.09
N HIS A 90 -24.96 3.97 -8.84
CA HIS A 90 -25.64 4.87 -9.77
C HIS A 90 -26.36 4.11 -10.88
N LEU A 91 -25.71 3.13 -11.50
CA LEU A 91 -26.30 2.31 -12.58
C LEU A 91 -27.53 1.55 -12.10
N LYS A 92 -27.49 0.99 -10.88
CA LYS A 92 -28.64 0.29 -10.27
C LYS A 92 -29.82 1.22 -10.01
N GLN A 93 -29.59 2.50 -9.68
CA GLN A 93 -30.66 3.47 -9.47
C GLN A 93 -31.33 3.85 -10.79
N GLN A 94 -30.56 4.05 -11.86
CA GLN A 94 -31.11 4.38 -13.19
C GLN A 94 -32.01 3.26 -13.75
N LEU A 95 -31.64 2.00 -13.53
CA LEU A 95 -32.44 0.85 -13.99
C LEU A 95 -33.78 0.72 -13.25
N LYS A 96 -33.87 1.13 -11.98
CA LYS A 96 -35.12 1.10 -11.20
C LYS A 96 -36.12 2.18 -11.60
N SER A 97 -35.67 3.23 -12.29
CA SER A 97 -36.51 4.35 -12.75
C SER A 97 -37.04 4.19 -14.18
N LEU A 98 -36.71 3.05 -14.83
CA LEU A 98 -37.29 2.64 -16.12
C LEU A 98 -38.55 1.80 -15.88
#